data_AF-A0A925ALB5-F1
#
_entry.id   AF-A0A925ALB5-F1
#
_cell.length_a   1.000
_cell.length_b   1.000
_cell.length_c   1.000
_cell.angle_alpha   90.00
_cell.angle_beta   90.00
_cell.angle_gamma   90.00
#
_symmetry.space_group_name_H-M   'P 1'
#
loop_
_entity.id
_entity.type
_entity.pdbx_description
1 polymer ?
#
loop_
_entity_poly.entity_id
_entity_poly.type
_entity_poly.pdbx_seq_one_letter_code
_entity_poly.pdbx_strand_id
1 'polypeptide(L)'
;MPSFASDRTLVDAPTGSVFVPVVVGTPVERIEDWRLLRGRGTFVDDLQPEGVLHAAILRSTVAHGRILSIDVGAARVAPKYC
;
A
#
# COMPACT_ATOMS: atom_id res chain seq x y z
N MET A 1 -26.75 21.56 8.73
CA MET A 1 -25.48 20.85 8.94
C MET A 1 -24.37 21.89 9.00
N PRO A 2 -23.91 22.33 10.20
CA PRO A 2 -23.14 23.56 10.33
C PRO A 2 -21.60 23.35 10.34
N SER A 3 -20.94 24.30 9.67
CA SER A 3 -19.57 24.83 9.82
C SER A 3 -18.36 23.91 10.02
N PHE A 4 -17.77 23.47 8.90
CA PHE A 4 -16.41 22.90 8.78
C PHE A 4 -15.27 23.94 8.74
N ALA A 5 -15.53 25.20 9.11
CA ALA A 5 -14.58 26.29 8.92
C ALA A 5 -14.44 27.13 10.18
N SER A 6 -13.53 26.75 11.07
CA SER A 6 -12.88 27.68 12.01
C SER A 6 -11.83 26.94 12.84
N ASP A 7 -10.70 26.61 12.23
CA ASP A 7 -9.45 26.81 12.98
C ASP A 7 -8.36 27.21 11.99
N ARG A 8 -8.39 28.50 11.63
CA ARG A 8 -7.49 29.08 10.66
C ARG A 8 -6.54 30.08 11.34
N THR A 9 -5.48 29.57 12.00
CA THR A 9 -4.43 30.41 12.56
C THR A 9 -3.56 31.04 11.48
N LEU A 10 -3.67 32.36 11.34
CA LEU A 10 -2.86 33.20 10.46
C LEU A 10 -1.55 33.55 11.20
N VAL A 11 -0.40 33.21 10.62
CA VAL A 11 0.92 33.61 11.13
C VAL A 11 1.48 34.67 10.17
N ASP A 12 1.81 35.85 10.69
CA ASP A 12 2.34 36.96 9.90
C ASP A 12 3.82 36.71 9.56
N ALA A 13 4.14 36.71 8.26
CA ALA A 13 5.50 36.69 7.73
C ALA A 13 5.77 38.00 6.96
N PRO A 14 7.03 38.50 6.93
CA PRO A 14 7.35 39.84 6.44
C PRO A 14 7.09 40.07 4.94
N THR A 15 6.74 39.03 4.18
CA THR A 15 6.46 39.08 2.72
C THR A 15 5.00 38.71 2.39
N GLY A 16 4.13 38.61 3.39
CA GLY A 16 2.73 38.19 3.25
C GLY A 16 2.40 37.03 4.19
N SER A 17 1.17 36.99 4.67
CA SER A 17 0.70 35.96 5.60
C SER A 17 0.69 34.58 4.94
N VAL A 18 1.43 33.63 5.50
CA VAL A 18 1.44 32.24 5.04
C VAL A 18 0.60 31.42 6.01
N PHE A 19 -0.35 30.69 5.44
CA PHE A 19 -1.32 29.90 6.19
C PHE A 19 -0.70 28.56 6.62
N VAL A 20 -0.40 28.38 7.91
CA VAL A 20 0.13 27.11 8.44
C VAL A 20 -0.96 26.43 9.26
N PRO A 21 -1.54 25.30 8.81
CA PRO A 21 -2.53 24.59 9.60
C PRO A 21 -1.88 23.99 10.84
N VAL A 22 -2.51 24.14 12.01
CA VAL A 22 -2.21 23.32 13.18
C VAL A 22 -2.58 21.89 12.83
N VAL A 23 -1.60 20.99 12.72
CA VAL A 23 -1.79 19.58 12.28
C VAL A 23 -2.09 18.65 13.46
N VAL A 24 -1.73 19.05 14.68
CA VAL A 24 -1.87 18.22 15.88
C VAL A 24 -3.16 18.58 16.60
N GLY A 25 -4.08 17.61 16.74
CA GLY A 25 -5.35 17.78 17.47
C GLY A 25 -6.52 18.28 16.63
N THR A 26 -6.32 18.54 15.34
CA THR A 26 -7.36 18.97 14.40
C THR A 26 -7.74 17.83 13.45
N PRO A 27 -9.02 17.72 13.04
CA PRO A 27 -9.43 16.76 12.01
C PRO A 27 -9.02 17.28 10.63
N VAL A 28 -7.81 16.93 10.21
CA VAL A 28 -7.28 17.24 8.87
C VAL A 28 -7.62 16.11 7.90
N GLU A 29 -8.02 16.45 6.67
CA GLU A 29 -8.23 15.48 5.60
C GLU A 29 -6.92 14.78 5.25
N ARG A 30 -6.95 13.45 5.13
CA ARG A 30 -5.74 12.68 4.83
C ARG A 30 -5.40 12.81 3.35
N ILE A 31 -4.12 13.04 3.08
CA ILE A 31 -3.62 13.16 1.70
C ILE A 31 -3.77 11.84 0.94
N GLU A 32 -3.68 10.69 1.62
CA GLU A 32 -3.76 9.39 0.97
C GLU A 32 -5.17 9.05 0.47
N ASP A 33 -6.23 9.57 1.11
CA ASP A 33 -7.63 9.23 0.80
C ASP A 33 -7.96 9.55 -0.66
N TRP A 34 -7.42 10.65 -1.17
CA TRP A 34 -7.54 11.04 -2.56
C TRP A 34 -7.07 9.97 -3.53
N ARG A 35 -5.98 9.25 -3.28
CA ARG A 35 -5.52 8.20 -4.21
C ARG A 35 -6.14 6.84 -3.90
N LEU A 36 -6.31 6.51 -2.62
CA LEU A 36 -6.78 5.19 -2.19
C LEU A 36 -8.27 4.99 -2.48
N LEU A 37 -9.13 5.98 -2.18
CA LEU A 37 -10.58 5.87 -2.40
C LEU A 37 -10.96 5.81 -3.89
N ARG A 38 -10.11 6.34 -4.77
CA ARG A 38 -10.31 6.34 -6.23
C ARG A 38 -9.71 5.12 -6.92
N GLY A 39 -9.19 4.14 -6.18
CA GLY A 39 -8.51 2.97 -6.75
C GLY A 39 -7.22 3.32 -7.50
N ARG A 40 -6.62 4.47 -7.21
CA ARG A 40 -5.34 4.93 -7.78
C ARG A 40 -4.18 4.72 -6.81
N GLY A 41 -4.38 3.88 -5.79
CA GLY A 41 -3.27 3.36 -5.01
C GLY A 41 -2.45 2.43 -5.88
N THR A 42 -1.12 2.50 -5.75
CA THR A 42 -0.22 1.52 -6.36
C THR A 42 0.34 0.67 -5.23
N PHE A 43 -0.01 -0.61 -5.24
CA PHE A 43 0.50 -1.61 -4.34
C PHE A 43 1.57 -2.45 -5.03
N VAL A 44 2.28 -3.28 -4.27
CA VAL A 44 3.37 -4.10 -4.80
C VAL A 44 2.88 -5.06 -5.90
N ASP A 45 1.65 -5.58 -5.76
CA ASP A 45 1.03 -6.50 -6.72
C ASP A 45 0.60 -5.81 -8.03
N ASP A 46 0.48 -4.48 -8.03
CA ASP A 46 0.13 -3.71 -9.24
C ASP A 46 1.35 -3.44 -10.13
N LEU A 47 2.56 -3.76 -9.66
CA LEU A 47 3.81 -3.55 -10.39
C LEU A 47 4.02 -4.67 -11.41
N GLN A 48 4.05 -4.32 -12.70
CA GLN A 48 4.29 -5.26 -13.79
C GLN A 48 5.51 -4.83 -14.62
N PRO A 49 6.73 -4.94 -14.07
CA PRO A 49 7.95 -4.72 -14.85
C PRO A 49 8.11 -5.81 -15.92
N GLU A 50 8.84 -5.49 -16.97
CA GLU A 50 9.14 -6.44 -18.04
C GLU A 50 9.92 -7.66 -17.53
N GLY A 51 9.47 -8.87 -17.90
CA GLY A 51 10.12 -10.12 -17.49
C GLY A 51 9.84 -10.58 -16.05
N VAL A 52 8.83 -10.02 -15.37
CA VAL A 52 8.40 -10.50 -14.05
C VAL A 52 7.95 -11.96 -14.10
N LEU A 53 8.34 -12.74 -13.08
CA LEU A 53 7.91 -14.13 -12.89
C LEU A 53 7.11 -14.23 -11.59
N HIS A 54 6.06 -15.04 -11.58
CA HIS A 54 5.30 -15.34 -10.37
C HIS A 54 5.91 -16.53 -9.62
N ALA A 55 5.92 -16.44 -8.29
CA ALA A 55 6.42 -17.49 -7.41
C ALA A 55 5.30 -18.01 -6.50
N ALA A 56 5.23 -19.33 -6.33
CA ALA A 56 4.35 -19.99 -5.38
C ALA A 56 5.18 -20.80 -4.39
N ILE A 57 4.81 -20.74 -3.11
CA ILE A 57 5.52 -21.42 -2.02
C ILE A 57 4.70 -22.62 -1.55
N LEU A 58 5.24 -23.83 -1.72
CA LEU A 58 4.70 -25.02 -1.09
C LEU A 58 5.06 -25.02 0.41
N ARG A 59 4.04 -25.08 1.26
CA ARG A 59 4.19 -25.07 2.72
C ARG A 59 4.02 -26.48 3.28
N SER A 60 4.66 -26.74 4.42
CA SER A 60 4.46 -27.99 5.16
C SER A 60 3.01 -28.12 5.61
N THR A 61 2.43 -29.31 5.43
CA THR A 61 1.09 -29.66 5.96
C THR A 61 1.12 -30.07 7.43
N VAL A 62 2.32 -30.27 8.00
CA VAL A 62 2.53 -30.67 9.39
C VAL A 62 3.39 -29.64 10.13
N ALA A 63 3.14 -29.49 11.43
CA ALA A 63 3.87 -28.55 12.28
C ALA A 63 5.34 -28.97 12.50
N HIS A 64 5.62 -30.27 12.50
CA HIS A 64 6.95 -30.82 12.66
C HIS A 64 7.11 -32.12 11.85
N GLY A 65 8.23 -32.25 11.14
CA GLY A 65 8.51 -33.40 10.30
C GLY A 65 9.90 -33.28 9.68
N ARG A 66 10.47 -34.40 9.26
CA ARG A 66 11.72 -34.43 8.49
C ARG A 66 11.38 -34.50 7.01
N ILE A 67 11.99 -33.65 6.20
CA ILE A 67 11.87 -33.72 4.74
C ILE A 67 12.70 -34.93 4.27
N LEU A 68 12.03 -35.95 3.73
CA LEU A 68 12.70 -37.14 3.18
C LEU A 68 13.00 -36.99 1.69
N SER A 69 12.07 -36.39 0.94
CA SER A 69 12.20 -36.14 -0.49
C SER A 69 11.25 -35.03 -0.95
N ILE A 70 11.53 -34.46 -2.11
CA ILE A 70 10.68 -33.49 -2.80
C ILE A 70 10.62 -33.91 -4.28
N ASP A 71 9.41 -34.17 -4.80
CA ASP A 71 9.20 -34.42 -6.22
C ASP A 71 8.72 -33.13 -6.92
N VAL A 72 9.43 -32.74 -7.98
CA VAL A 72 9.15 -31.53 -8.79
C VAL A 72 8.76 -31.88 -10.23
N GLY A 73 8.58 -33.16 -10.55
CA GLY A 73 8.30 -33.62 -11.91
C GLY A 73 7.04 -32.99 -12.50
N ALA A 74 5.93 -33.07 -11.77
CA ALA A 74 4.67 -32.48 -12.18
C ALA A 74 4.76 -30.94 -12.33
N ALA A 75 5.47 -30.26 -11.43
CA ALA A 75 5.61 -28.81 -11.46
C ALA A 75 6.43 -28.31 -12.67
N ARG A 76 7.36 -29.12 -13.20
CA ARG A 76 8.16 -28.76 -14.39
C ARG A 76 7.39 -28.87 -15.70
N VAL A 77 6.43 -29.80 -15.76
CA VAL A 77 5.60 -30.05 -16.96
C VAL A 77 4.28 -29.27 -16.89
N ALA A 78 3.91 -28.78 -15.71
CA ALA A 78 2.77 -27.91 -15.53
C ALA A 78 2.88 -26.68 -16.46
N PRO A 79 1.73 -26.23 -17.01
CA PRO A 79 1.71 -25.03 -17.83
C PRO A 79 2.23 -23.84 -17.02
N LYS A 80 3.13 -23.08 -17.64
CA LYS A 80 3.65 -21.84 -17.09
C LYS A 80 2.59 -20.76 -17.27
N TYR A 81 1.53 -20.77 -16.45
CA TYR A 81 0.62 -19.63 -16.43
C TYR A 81 1.25 -18.49 -15.63
N CYS A 82 1.34 -17.35 -16.33
CA CYS A 82 1.71 -15.99 -15.92
C CYS A 82 3.16 -15.79 -15.45
#